data_AF-A0A396QFJ6-F1
#
_entry.id   AF-A0A396QFJ6-F1
#
_cell.length_a   1.000
_cell.length_b   1.000
_cell.length_c   1.000
_cell.angle_alpha   90.00
_cell.angle_beta   90.00
_cell.angle_gamma   90.00
#
_symmetry.space_group_name_H-M   'P 1'
#
loop_
_entity.id
_entity.type
_entity.pdbx_description
1 polymer ?
#
loop_
_entity_poly.entity_id
_entity_poly.type
_entity_poly.pdbx_seq_one_letter_code
_entity_poly.pdbx_strand_id
1 'polypeptide(L)'
;MEIPYTLIIDLARPLKSNTILISEGDARSRRLYIVLMNNGKKLDMKDVQTVTIKGVKADDTILFGDCTIVTDAEGQPTNTVTYVLPSALADLPGRTTYTLTLNSETAELITTPEFYTQTNRQLYDEDDYLSESDLSGFRDYMNRSLAAATAAEHAKAQAQTSETAAGVSASHAQASETAAKQYEELIEEQIRNHIKGPVGPQGEKGETGPAGADGKTPAFSINSAGHLIATSNNLRRKNRWQQLRLT
;
A
#
# COMPACT_ATOMS: atom_id res chain seq x y z
N MET A 1 -52.81 -7.70 7.50
CA MET A 1 -53.38 -8.07 8.82
C MET A 1 -53.29 -6.84 9.68
N GLU A 2 -54.43 -6.29 10.12
CA GLU A 2 -54.50 -5.04 10.86
C GLU A 2 -54.98 -5.32 12.28
N ILE A 3 -54.20 -4.89 13.28
CA ILE A 3 -54.45 -5.10 14.70
C ILE A 3 -54.90 -3.76 15.29
N PRO A 4 -56.15 -3.64 15.78
CA PRO A 4 -56.63 -2.43 16.42
C PRO A 4 -56.07 -2.32 17.84
N TYR A 5 -55.62 -1.12 18.22
CA TYR A 5 -55.16 -0.82 19.58
C TYR A 5 -55.89 0.41 20.11
N THR A 6 -56.62 0.27 21.21
CA THR A 6 -57.37 1.37 21.82
C THR A 6 -56.53 2.10 22.86
N LEU A 7 -56.42 3.40 22.70
CA LEU A 7 -55.69 4.31 23.58
C LEU A 7 -56.67 5.34 24.14
N ILE A 8 -56.67 5.60 25.45
CA ILE A 8 -57.50 6.64 26.06
C ILE A 8 -56.58 7.75 26.56
N ILE A 9 -56.82 8.98 26.13
CA ILE A 9 -56.08 10.18 26.55
C ILE A 9 -57.06 11.16 27.19
N ASP A 10 -56.81 11.50 28.46
CA ASP A 10 -57.56 12.54 29.18
C ASP A 10 -56.71 13.82 29.25
N LEU A 11 -57.17 14.87 28.58
CA LEU A 11 -56.44 16.14 28.45
C LEU A 11 -56.31 16.87 29.79
N ALA A 12 -57.27 16.72 30.71
CA ALA A 12 -57.22 17.37 32.02
C ALA A 12 -56.56 16.50 33.10
N ARG A 13 -56.39 15.19 32.83
CA ARG A 13 -55.80 14.24 33.78
C ARG A 13 -54.76 13.38 33.05
N PRO A 14 -53.53 13.88 32.86
CA PRO A 14 -52.48 13.18 32.12
C PRO A 14 -51.90 11.95 32.85
N LEU A 15 -52.63 11.36 33.80
CA LEU A 15 -52.14 10.43 34.80
C LEU A 15 -51.91 8.98 34.30
N LYS A 16 -51.94 8.74 32.98
CA LYS A 16 -51.55 7.44 32.40
C LYS A 16 -50.84 7.63 31.07
N SER A 17 -49.51 7.64 31.10
CA SER A 17 -48.71 7.39 29.90
C SER A 17 -48.95 5.96 29.44
N ASN A 18 -49.61 5.78 28.30
CA ASN A 18 -49.76 4.47 27.69
C ASN A 18 -48.56 4.23 26.76
N THR A 19 -47.88 3.11 26.94
CA THR A 19 -46.80 2.66 26.05
C THR A 19 -47.30 1.52 25.19
N ILE A 20 -47.16 1.63 23.88
CA ILE A 20 -47.56 0.60 22.93
C ILE A 20 -46.31 -0.17 22.50
N LEU A 21 -46.32 -1.49 22.67
CA LEU A 21 -45.21 -2.34 22.26
C LEU A 21 -45.36 -2.75 20.80
N ILE A 22 -44.32 -2.49 20.02
CA ILE A 22 -44.21 -2.91 18.61
C ILE A 22 -42.89 -3.66 18.39
N SER A 23 -42.86 -4.57 17.43
CA SER A 23 -41.64 -5.27 17.06
C SER A 23 -41.00 -4.58 15.85
N GLU A 24 -39.68 -4.56 15.79
CA GLU A 24 -38.92 -4.17 14.60
C GLU A 24 -39.37 -5.00 13.38
N GLY A 25 -39.44 -4.37 12.21
CA GLY A 25 -39.98 -4.98 10.98
C GLY A 25 -41.51 -5.05 10.86
N ASP A 26 -42.28 -4.66 11.88
CA ASP A 26 -43.74 -4.56 11.78
C ASP A 26 -44.18 -3.47 10.78
N ALA A 27 -44.64 -3.86 9.60
CA ALA A 27 -45.09 -2.92 8.57
C ALA A 27 -46.62 -2.75 8.56
N ARG A 28 -47.09 -1.52 8.83
CA ARG A 28 -48.52 -1.11 8.72
C ARG A 28 -49.52 -2.07 9.40
N SER A 29 -49.08 -2.75 10.47
CA SER A 29 -49.86 -3.81 11.12
C SER A 29 -50.73 -3.30 12.25
N ARG A 30 -50.52 -2.07 12.75
CA ARG A 30 -51.23 -1.52 13.92
C ARG A 30 -51.98 -0.24 13.60
N ARG A 31 -53.27 -0.22 13.90
CA ARG A 31 -54.13 0.97 13.88
C ARG A 31 -54.46 1.39 15.30
N LEU A 32 -54.14 2.63 15.62
CA LEU A 32 -54.50 3.25 16.89
C LEU A 32 -55.92 3.79 16.81
N TYR A 33 -56.71 3.51 17.85
CA TYR A 33 -58.01 4.12 18.13
C TYR A 33 -57.86 4.96 19.39
N ILE A 34 -57.64 6.25 19.21
CA ILE A 34 -57.32 7.19 20.28
C ILE A 34 -58.61 7.89 20.71
N VAL A 35 -59.07 7.55 21.91
CA VAL A 35 -60.27 8.11 22.55
C VAL A 35 -59.87 9.31 23.39
N LEU A 36 -60.35 10.49 23.00
CA LEU A 36 -60.04 11.76 23.65
C LEU A 36 -61.10 12.08 24.71
N MET A 37 -60.61 12.43 25.89
CA MET A 37 -61.42 12.73 27.08
C MET A 37 -60.96 14.05 27.69
N ASN A 38 -61.87 14.72 28.39
CA ASN A 38 -61.57 15.90 29.19
C ASN A 38 -62.19 15.73 30.59
N ASN A 39 -61.33 15.56 31.59
CA ASN A 39 -61.70 15.34 32.99
C ASN A 39 -62.71 14.18 33.15
N GLY A 40 -62.48 13.09 32.41
CA GLY A 40 -63.29 11.87 32.45
C GLY A 40 -64.57 11.90 31.62
N LYS A 41 -64.86 13.01 30.95
CA LYS A 41 -65.96 13.11 29.99
C LYS A 41 -65.42 13.01 28.57
N LYS A 42 -66.24 12.56 27.63
CA LYS A 42 -65.88 12.56 26.21
C LYS A 42 -65.58 13.99 25.78
N LEU A 43 -64.48 14.20 25.05
CA LEU A 43 -64.17 15.50 24.46
C LEU A 43 -65.19 15.81 23.36
N ASP A 44 -65.71 17.03 23.32
CA ASP A 44 -66.54 17.49 22.21
C ASP A 44 -65.63 17.79 21.01
N MET A 45 -65.93 17.20 19.87
CA MET A 45 -65.12 17.25 18.65
C MET A 45 -65.81 18.01 17.51
N LYS A 46 -66.98 18.61 17.75
CA LYS A 46 -67.78 19.28 16.70
C LYS A 46 -67.04 20.39 15.98
N ASP A 47 -66.26 21.18 16.72
CA ASP A 47 -65.54 22.33 16.18
C ASP A 47 -64.14 21.96 15.66
N VAL A 48 -63.73 20.69 15.79
CA VAL A 48 -62.41 20.19 15.39
C VAL A 48 -62.44 19.81 13.92
N GLN A 49 -61.63 20.49 13.11
CA GLN A 49 -61.55 20.24 11.67
C GLN A 49 -60.49 19.20 11.31
N THR A 50 -59.31 19.31 11.92
CA THR A 50 -58.18 18.41 11.64
C THR A 50 -57.49 17.98 12.91
N VAL A 51 -56.92 16.78 12.88
CA VAL A 51 -56.09 16.25 13.95
C VAL A 51 -54.81 15.73 13.32
N THR A 52 -53.68 16.30 13.73
CA THR A 52 -52.36 15.86 13.29
C THR A 52 -51.63 15.17 14.43
N ILE A 53 -50.72 14.27 14.08
CA ILE A 53 -49.87 13.56 15.02
C ILE A 53 -48.41 13.86 14.69
N LYS A 54 -47.64 14.19 15.73
CA LYS A 54 -46.20 14.34 15.66
C LYS A 54 -45.57 13.27 16.54
N GLY A 55 -44.63 12.52 15.97
CA GLY A 55 -43.78 11.56 16.67
C GLY A 55 -42.33 12.02 16.63
N VAL A 56 -41.58 11.82 17.71
CA VAL A 56 -40.13 12.00 17.77
C VAL A 56 -39.51 10.65 18.11
N LYS A 57 -38.77 10.08 17.17
CA LYS A 57 -38.09 8.79 17.32
C LYS A 57 -36.86 8.93 18.24
N ALA A 58 -36.25 7.80 18.59
CA ALA A 58 -35.06 7.75 19.45
C ALA A 58 -33.80 8.37 18.81
N ASP A 59 -33.77 8.51 17.49
CA ASP A 59 -32.73 9.15 16.69
C ASP A 59 -33.02 10.64 16.39
N ASP A 60 -33.98 11.24 17.12
CA ASP A 60 -34.50 12.60 16.90
C ASP A 60 -35.20 12.82 15.54
N THR A 61 -35.38 11.76 14.73
CA THR A 61 -36.15 11.85 13.50
C THR A 61 -37.62 12.13 13.81
N ILE A 62 -38.18 13.14 13.15
CA ILE A 62 -39.57 13.55 13.35
C ILE A 62 -40.48 12.83 12.34
N LEU A 63 -41.54 12.24 12.86
CA LEU A 63 -42.64 11.67 12.11
C LEU A 63 -43.83 12.63 12.15
N PHE A 64 -44.39 12.95 11.00
CA PHE A 64 -45.66 13.66 10.89
C PHE A 64 -46.71 12.75 10.28
N GLY A 65 -47.96 12.91 10.70
CA GLY A 65 -49.07 12.23 10.08
C GLY A 65 -50.40 12.91 10.39
N ASP A 66 -51.40 12.54 9.60
CA ASP A 66 -52.77 12.99 9.77
C ASP A 66 -53.59 11.87 10.42
N CYS A 67 -54.40 12.23 11.41
CA CYS A 67 -55.36 11.34 12.04
C CYS A 67 -56.72 11.49 11.38
N THR A 68 -57.45 10.38 11.25
CA THR A 68 -58.83 10.38 10.75
C THR A 68 -59.79 10.45 11.93
N ILE A 69 -60.64 11.49 11.98
CA ILE A 69 -61.71 11.62 12.97
C ILE A 69 -62.79 10.58 12.65
N VAL A 70 -63.17 9.77 13.64
CA VAL A 70 -64.23 8.77 13.48
C VAL A 70 -65.57 9.47 13.61
N THR A 71 -66.48 9.24 12.67
CA THR A 71 -67.86 9.75 12.71
C THR A 71 -68.84 8.66 13.13
N ASP A 72 -69.96 9.06 13.74
CA ASP A 72 -71.09 8.16 14.00
C ASP A 72 -71.94 7.88 12.75
N ALA A 73 -73.05 7.17 12.91
CA ALA A 73 -73.94 6.81 11.80
C ALA A 73 -74.65 8.04 11.19
N GLU A 74 -74.77 9.12 11.98
CA GLU A 74 -75.33 10.41 11.60
C GLU A 74 -74.28 11.37 11.03
N GLY A 75 -73.03 10.93 10.87
CA GLY A 75 -71.93 11.70 10.31
C GLY A 75 -71.35 12.75 11.25
N GLN A 76 -71.71 12.74 12.53
CA GLN A 76 -71.16 13.65 13.53
C GLN A 76 -69.81 13.12 14.04
N PRO A 77 -68.82 14.00 14.28
CA PRO A 77 -67.53 13.60 14.80
C PRO A 77 -67.68 13.01 16.21
N THR A 78 -67.16 11.81 16.40
CA THR A 78 -67.03 11.19 17.73
C THR A 78 -65.74 11.64 18.40
N ASN A 79 -65.60 11.30 19.69
CA ASN A 79 -64.39 11.60 20.45
C ASN A 79 -63.22 10.64 20.16
N THR A 80 -63.24 9.94 19.02
CA THR A 80 -62.20 8.96 18.65
C THR A 80 -61.53 9.37 17.36
N VAL A 81 -60.20 9.29 17.34
CA VAL A 81 -59.38 9.49 16.14
C VAL A 81 -58.59 8.23 15.84
N THR A 82 -58.35 7.97 14.56
CA THR A 82 -57.57 6.81 14.12
C THR A 82 -56.28 7.21 13.44
N TYR A 83 -55.23 6.44 13.69
CA TYR A 83 -53.92 6.61 13.06
C TYR A 83 -53.29 5.25 12.78
N VAL A 84 -52.74 5.08 11.59
CA VAL A 84 -52.00 3.85 11.24
C VAL A 84 -50.53 4.13 11.49
N LEU A 85 -49.89 3.30 12.30
CA LEU A 85 -48.45 3.45 12.56
C LEU A 85 -47.68 3.25 11.24
N PRO A 86 -46.80 4.20 10.86
CA PRO A 86 -46.03 4.11 9.62
C PRO A 86 -44.96 3.03 9.75
N SER A 87 -44.60 2.38 8.64
CA SER A 87 -43.52 1.38 8.63
C SER A 87 -42.17 1.97 9.08
N ALA A 88 -41.93 3.25 8.78
CA ALA A 88 -40.72 3.98 9.17
C ALA A 88 -40.46 4.04 10.69
N LEU A 89 -41.48 3.73 11.50
CA LEU A 89 -41.36 3.59 12.95
C LEU A 89 -40.65 2.30 13.36
N ALA A 90 -40.87 1.21 12.61
CA ALA A 90 -40.35 -0.11 12.90
C ALA A 90 -38.93 -0.35 12.34
N ASP A 91 -38.37 0.63 11.62
CA ASP A 91 -37.02 0.58 11.04
C ASP A 91 -35.90 0.76 12.08
N LEU A 92 -36.21 1.35 13.25
CA LEU A 92 -35.23 1.60 14.29
C LEU A 92 -35.82 1.23 15.66
N PRO A 93 -35.18 0.35 16.44
CA PRO A 93 -35.61 0.04 17.80
C PRO A 93 -35.42 1.26 18.71
N GLY A 94 -36.33 1.43 19.66
CA GLY A 94 -36.30 2.55 20.60
C GLY A 94 -37.68 3.06 20.99
N ARG A 95 -37.67 4.09 21.85
CA ARG A 95 -38.88 4.78 22.28
C ARG A 95 -39.18 5.94 21.35
N THR A 96 -40.42 6.01 20.87
CA THR A 96 -40.93 7.16 20.13
C THR A 96 -41.98 7.87 20.96
N THR A 97 -41.80 9.19 21.13
CA THR A 97 -42.73 10.05 21.86
C THR A 97 -43.70 10.71 20.90
N TYR A 98 -44.99 10.66 21.20
CA TYR A 98 -46.04 11.21 20.36
C TYR A 98 -46.89 12.25 21.07
N THR A 99 -47.32 13.25 20.31
CA THR A 99 -48.34 14.23 20.70
C THR A 99 -49.35 14.39 19.56
N LEU A 100 -50.62 14.54 19.89
CA LEU A 100 -51.65 14.94 18.93
C LEU A 100 -51.90 16.44 19.05
N THR A 101 -52.20 17.06 17.92
CA THR A 101 -52.61 18.46 17.85
C THR A 101 -53.94 18.53 17.12
N LEU A 102 -54.95 19.06 17.82
CA LEU A 102 -56.28 19.29 17.28
C LEU A 102 -56.38 20.76 16.86
N ASN A 103 -56.83 20.99 15.62
CA ASN A 103 -57.11 22.33 15.09
C ASN A 103 -58.62 22.53 14.94
N SER A 104 -59.14 23.63 15.48
CA SER A 104 -60.52 24.05 15.23
C SER A 104 -60.65 24.87 13.94
N GLU A 105 -61.89 25.07 13.49
CA GLU A 105 -62.21 26.01 12.40
C GLU A 105 -61.87 27.47 12.75
N THR A 106 -61.94 27.82 14.04
CA THR A 106 -61.64 29.16 14.57
C THR A 106 -60.14 29.42 14.79
N ALA A 107 -59.27 28.53 14.29
CA ALA A 107 -57.82 28.56 14.50
C ALA A 107 -57.38 28.41 15.97
N GLU A 108 -58.20 27.80 16.80
CA GLU A 108 -57.82 27.38 18.15
C GLU A 108 -57.07 26.04 18.08
N LEU A 109 -56.02 25.94 18.89
CA LEU A 109 -55.15 24.77 18.92
C LEU A 109 -55.16 24.15 20.31
N ILE A 110 -55.27 22.82 20.38
CA ILE A 110 -55.00 22.08 21.60
C ILE A 110 -54.08 20.88 21.34
N THR A 111 -53.04 20.74 22.15
CA THR A 111 -52.08 19.64 22.08
C THR A 111 -52.34 18.67 23.23
N THR A 112 -52.35 17.38 22.93
CA THR A 112 -52.56 16.34 23.95
C THR A 112 -51.29 16.11 24.78
N PRO A 113 -51.42 15.53 25.99
CA PRO A 113 -50.29 14.93 26.69
C PRO A 113 -49.56 13.88 25.83
N GLU A 114 -48.32 13.59 26.21
CA GLU A 114 -47.47 12.62 25.53
C GLU A 114 -47.95 11.17 25.74
N PHE A 115 -47.79 10.35 24.71
CA PHE A 115 -47.83 8.89 24.80
C PHE A 115 -46.68 8.28 24.00
N TYR A 116 -46.43 6.99 24.20
CA TYR A 116 -45.20 6.37 23.72
C TYR A 116 -45.48 5.11 22.90
N THR A 117 -44.65 4.87 21.90
CA THR A 117 -44.46 3.53 21.34
C THR A 117 -43.05 3.06 21.67
N GLN A 118 -42.89 1.77 21.95
CA GLN A 118 -41.60 1.14 22.19
C GLN A 118 -41.41 0.08 21.10
N THR A 119 -40.46 0.34 20.21
CA THR A 119 -40.01 -0.62 19.20
C THR A 119 -38.94 -1.51 19.82
N ASN A 120 -39.26 -2.79 19.96
CA ASN A 120 -38.33 -3.81 20.44
C ASN A 120 -37.60 -4.45 19.26
N ARG A 121 -36.31 -4.75 19.45
CA ARG A 121 -35.51 -5.49 18.47
C ARG A 121 -36.10 -6.86 18.20
N GLN A 122 -35.92 -7.35 16.98
CA GLN A 122 -36.09 -8.78 16.71
C GLN A 122 -35.02 -9.58 17.46
N LEU A 123 -35.35 -10.82 17.84
CA LEU A 123 -34.42 -11.69 18.60
C LEU A 123 -33.14 -12.04 17.82
N TYR A 124 -33.16 -11.88 16.50
CA TYR A 124 -32.06 -12.20 15.60
C TYR A 124 -31.84 -11.00 14.68
N ASP A 125 -30.65 -10.42 14.77
CA ASP A 125 -30.13 -9.49 13.78
C ASP A 125 -29.37 -10.34 12.76
N GLU A 126 -29.89 -10.46 11.54
CA GLU A 126 -29.22 -11.22 10.47
C GLU A 126 -27.96 -10.50 9.97
N ASP A 127 -27.86 -9.18 10.20
CA ASP A 127 -26.73 -8.35 9.76
C ASP A 127 -25.53 -8.46 10.71
N ASP A 128 -25.74 -8.83 11.98
CA ASP A 128 -24.66 -9.11 12.96
C ASP A 128 -23.77 -10.31 12.53
N TYR A 129 -24.22 -11.13 11.57
CA TYR A 129 -23.45 -12.27 11.05
C TYR A 129 -22.60 -11.95 9.82
N LEU A 130 -22.74 -10.78 9.21
CA LEU A 130 -21.86 -10.35 8.13
C LEU A 130 -20.68 -9.57 8.72
N SER A 131 -19.60 -10.29 9.06
CA SER A 131 -18.33 -9.66 9.41
C SER A 131 -17.77 -8.88 8.19
N GLU A 132 -18.12 -7.59 8.10
CA GLU A 132 -17.51 -6.65 7.14
C GLU A 132 -15.98 -6.51 7.33
N SER A 133 -15.47 -6.89 8.51
CA SER A 133 -14.04 -6.94 8.83
C SER A 133 -13.28 -7.90 7.93
N ASP A 134 -13.87 -9.04 7.59
CA ASP A 134 -13.16 -10.08 6.85
C ASP A 134 -12.97 -9.68 5.39
N LEU A 135 -13.93 -8.95 4.82
CA LEU A 135 -13.85 -8.47 3.44
C LEU A 135 -12.86 -7.29 3.30
N SER A 136 -12.84 -6.37 4.27
CA SER A 136 -11.90 -5.25 4.29
C SER A 136 -10.46 -5.72 4.49
N GLY A 137 -10.23 -6.63 5.44
CA GLY A 137 -8.92 -7.25 5.66
C GLY A 137 -8.41 -8.03 4.44
N PHE A 138 -9.30 -8.74 3.74
CA PHE A 138 -8.95 -9.43 2.49
C PHE A 138 -8.55 -8.47 1.36
N ARG A 139 -9.30 -7.37 1.18
CA ARG A 139 -8.98 -6.33 0.19
C ARG A 139 -7.63 -5.67 0.49
N ASP A 140 -7.36 -5.36 1.74
CA ASP A 140 -6.07 -4.80 2.18
C ASP A 140 -4.91 -5.77 1.94
N TYR A 141 -5.11 -7.06 2.20
CA TYR A 141 -4.12 -8.10 1.90
C TYR A 141 -3.82 -8.20 0.40
N MET A 142 -4.86 -8.18 -0.45
CA MET A 142 -4.71 -8.22 -1.91
C MET A 142 -3.99 -6.97 -2.44
N ASN A 143 -4.34 -5.78 -1.96
CA ASN A 143 -3.68 -4.53 -2.36
C ASN A 143 -2.21 -4.51 -1.96
N ARG A 144 -1.88 -4.97 -0.74
CA ARG A 144 -0.49 -5.11 -0.30
C ARG A 144 0.28 -6.13 -1.13
N SER A 145 -0.35 -7.25 -1.48
CA SER A 145 0.27 -8.30 -2.31
C SER A 145 0.55 -7.79 -3.72
N LEU A 146 -0.38 -7.03 -4.31
CA LEU A 146 -0.19 -6.41 -5.62
C LEU A 146 0.95 -5.39 -5.58
N ALA A 147 0.99 -4.52 -4.57
CA ALA A 147 2.07 -3.53 -4.40
C ALA A 147 3.45 -4.19 -4.21
N ALA A 148 3.52 -5.31 -3.49
CA ALA A 148 4.76 -6.06 -3.32
C ALA A 148 5.21 -6.71 -4.64
N ALA A 149 4.27 -7.26 -5.42
CA ALA A 149 4.57 -7.86 -6.72
C ALA A 149 5.10 -6.82 -7.72
N THR A 150 4.46 -5.66 -7.83
CA THR A 150 4.92 -4.59 -8.74
C THR A 150 6.28 -4.04 -8.30
N ALA A 151 6.52 -3.85 -7.00
CA ALA A 151 7.84 -3.45 -6.50
C ALA A 151 8.94 -4.47 -6.87
N ALA A 152 8.65 -5.77 -6.78
CA ALA A 152 9.57 -6.82 -7.17
C ALA A 152 9.86 -6.82 -8.69
N GLU A 153 8.85 -6.57 -9.52
CA GLU A 153 9.03 -6.42 -10.98
C GLU A 153 9.88 -5.19 -11.32
N HIS A 154 9.62 -4.04 -10.69
CA HIS A 154 10.44 -2.84 -10.86
C HIS A 154 11.89 -3.06 -10.43
N ALA A 155 12.13 -3.76 -9.32
CA ALA A 155 13.48 -4.10 -8.88
C ALA A 155 14.22 -4.99 -9.89
N LYS A 156 13.53 -5.97 -10.50
CA LYS A 156 14.12 -6.80 -11.56
C LYS A 156 14.47 -5.98 -12.81
N ALA A 157 13.59 -5.08 -13.23
CA ALA A 157 13.84 -4.20 -14.37
C ALA A 157 15.06 -3.29 -14.12
N GLN A 158 15.17 -2.71 -12.91
CA GLN A 158 16.31 -1.88 -12.51
C GLN A 158 17.63 -2.68 -12.44
N ALA A 159 17.57 -3.95 -12.03
CA ALA A 159 18.74 -4.84 -12.05
C ALA A 159 19.21 -5.10 -13.48
N GLN A 160 18.31 -5.38 -14.42
CA GLN A 160 18.64 -5.61 -15.84
C GLN A 160 19.23 -4.36 -16.51
N THR A 161 18.68 -3.17 -16.23
CA THR A 161 19.26 -1.92 -16.75
C THR A 161 20.65 -1.66 -16.18
N SER A 162 20.87 -1.99 -14.90
CA SER A 162 22.18 -1.85 -14.26
C SER A 162 23.22 -2.82 -14.84
N GLU A 163 22.83 -4.07 -15.10
CA GLU A 163 23.68 -5.08 -15.74
C GLU A 163 24.06 -4.65 -17.17
N THR A 164 23.09 -4.12 -17.94
CA THR A 164 23.34 -3.61 -19.29
C THR A 164 24.31 -2.43 -19.26
N ALA A 165 24.13 -1.48 -18.34
CA ALA A 165 25.02 -0.34 -18.19
C ALA A 165 26.44 -0.76 -17.79
N ALA A 166 26.58 -1.75 -16.91
CA ALA A 166 27.87 -2.33 -16.54
C ALA A 166 28.57 -2.99 -17.73
N GLY A 167 27.83 -3.75 -18.57
CA GLY A 167 28.38 -4.37 -19.77
C GLY A 167 28.87 -3.36 -20.82
N VAL A 168 28.13 -2.27 -21.02
CA VAL A 168 28.55 -1.17 -21.92
C VAL A 168 29.80 -0.48 -21.39
N SER A 169 29.86 -0.22 -20.08
CA SER A 169 31.05 0.37 -19.45
C SER A 169 32.29 -0.52 -19.58
N ALA A 170 32.15 -1.83 -19.37
CA ALA A 170 33.24 -2.79 -19.57
C ALA A 170 33.73 -2.82 -21.03
N SER A 171 32.81 -2.75 -22.00
CA SER A 171 33.15 -2.69 -23.42
C SER A 171 33.92 -1.42 -23.78
N HIS A 172 33.53 -0.26 -23.23
CA HIS A 172 34.26 0.99 -23.42
C HIS A 172 35.66 0.95 -22.79
N ALA A 173 35.81 0.35 -21.61
CA ALA A 173 37.11 0.17 -20.98
C ALA A 173 38.05 -0.70 -21.83
N GLN A 174 37.55 -1.83 -22.34
CA GLN A 174 38.32 -2.70 -23.25
C GLN A 174 38.73 -1.97 -24.53
N ALA A 175 37.79 -1.26 -25.18
CA ALA A 175 38.08 -0.49 -26.39
C ALA A 175 39.16 0.58 -26.15
N SER A 176 39.11 1.25 -24.99
CA SER A 176 40.13 2.23 -24.59
C SER A 176 41.51 1.59 -24.37
N GLU A 177 41.56 0.41 -23.73
CA GLU A 177 42.81 -0.32 -23.52
C GLU A 177 43.42 -0.78 -24.84
N THR A 178 42.60 -1.30 -25.77
CA THR A 178 43.08 -1.70 -27.09
C THR A 178 43.59 -0.51 -27.91
N ALA A 179 42.91 0.65 -27.84
CA ALA A 179 43.35 1.86 -28.53
C ALA A 179 44.70 2.36 -27.97
N ALA A 180 44.90 2.31 -26.66
CA ALA A 180 46.17 2.68 -26.02
C ALA A 180 47.33 1.81 -26.53
N LYS A 181 47.15 0.48 -26.58
CA LYS A 181 48.16 -0.45 -27.11
C LYS A 181 48.50 -0.18 -28.58
N GLN A 182 47.50 0.13 -29.41
CA GLN A 182 47.71 0.49 -30.81
C GLN A 182 48.55 1.77 -30.97
N TYR A 183 48.30 2.79 -30.13
CA TYR A 183 49.11 4.00 -30.14
C TYR A 183 50.56 3.75 -29.71
N GLU A 184 50.79 2.92 -28.69
CA GLU A 184 52.14 2.52 -28.27
C GLU A 184 52.89 1.83 -29.42
N GLU A 185 52.25 0.88 -30.10
CA GLU A 185 52.84 0.16 -31.24
C GLU A 185 53.21 1.10 -32.41
N LEU A 186 52.34 2.05 -32.74
CA LEU A 186 52.61 3.06 -33.78
C LEU A 186 53.77 3.98 -33.41
N ILE A 187 53.88 4.38 -32.15
CA ILE A 187 55.01 5.19 -31.66
C ILE A 187 56.31 4.40 -31.79
N GLU A 188 56.32 3.13 -31.37
CA GLU A 188 57.50 2.28 -31.54
C GLU A 188 57.89 2.10 -33.01
N GLU A 189 56.91 1.92 -33.90
CA GLU A 189 57.16 1.81 -35.33
C GLU A 189 57.74 3.10 -35.93
N GLN A 190 57.21 4.27 -35.55
CA GLN A 190 57.75 5.56 -35.96
C GLN A 190 59.20 5.74 -35.49
N ILE A 191 59.51 5.38 -34.23
CA ILE A 191 60.87 5.43 -33.69
C ILE A 191 61.79 4.50 -34.48
N ARG A 192 61.37 3.25 -34.76
CA ARG A 192 62.15 2.30 -35.59
C ARG A 192 62.46 2.86 -36.97
N ASN A 193 61.49 3.53 -37.60
CA ASN A 193 61.64 4.10 -38.93
C ASN A 193 62.53 5.38 -38.94
N HIS A 194 62.51 6.18 -37.88
CA HIS A 194 63.34 7.41 -37.78
C HIS A 194 64.83 7.14 -37.48
N ILE A 195 65.18 6.02 -36.84
CA ILE A 195 66.58 5.70 -36.47
C ILE A 195 67.35 5.02 -37.63
N LYS A 196 66.64 4.51 -38.64
CA LYS A 196 67.26 3.92 -39.83
C LYS A 196 67.73 5.02 -40.80
N GLY A 197 68.88 5.63 -40.52
CA GLY A 197 69.60 6.48 -41.47
C GLY A 197 70.06 5.67 -42.72
N PRO A 198 70.34 6.33 -43.85
CA PRO A 198 70.85 5.65 -45.04
C PRO A 198 72.16 4.93 -44.70
N VAL A 199 72.33 3.70 -45.22
CA VAL A 199 73.58 2.93 -45.06
C VAL A 199 74.74 3.77 -45.58
N GLY A 200 75.70 4.10 -44.70
CA GLY A 200 76.91 4.83 -45.09
C GLY A 200 77.78 4.00 -46.05
N PRO A 201 78.61 4.65 -46.90
CA PRO A 201 79.47 3.93 -47.83
C PRO A 201 80.40 2.98 -47.08
N GLN A 202 80.58 1.77 -47.61
CA GLN A 202 81.43 0.74 -47.02
C GLN A 202 82.89 1.23 -46.94
N GLY A 203 83.46 1.24 -45.74
CA GLY A 203 84.84 1.68 -45.50
C GLY A 203 85.87 0.75 -46.15
N GLU A 204 87.03 1.31 -46.52
CA GLU A 204 88.13 0.58 -47.14
C GLU A 204 88.65 -0.55 -46.22
N LYS A 205 88.97 -1.69 -46.83
CA LYS A 205 89.45 -2.90 -46.14
C LYS A 205 90.87 -2.67 -45.64
N GLY A 206 91.08 -2.74 -44.32
CA GLY A 206 92.40 -2.61 -43.69
C GLY A 206 93.38 -3.73 -44.08
N GLU A 207 94.66 -3.40 -44.12
CA GLU A 207 95.75 -4.30 -44.50
C GLU A 207 95.95 -5.46 -43.50
N THR A 208 96.22 -6.65 -44.01
CA THR A 208 96.47 -7.88 -43.24
C THR A 208 97.83 -7.81 -42.53
N GLY A 209 97.85 -7.94 -41.20
CA GLY A 209 99.09 -8.03 -40.42
C GLY A 209 99.87 -9.35 -40.64
N PRO A 210 101.17 -9.40 -40.29
CA PRO A 210 102.02 -10.57 -40.56
C PRO A 210 101.61 -11.81 -39.74
N ALA A 211 101.75 -12.99 -40.35
CA ALA A 211 101.43 -14.28 -39.74
C ALA A 211 102.40 -14.62 -38.59
N GLY A 212 101.86 -14.89 -37.39
CA GLY A 212 102.63 -15.32 -36.23
C GLY A 212 103.09 -16.77 -36.31
N ALA A 213 104.34 -17.02 -35.93
CA ALA A 213 105.00 -18.33 -35.98
C ALA A 213 104.43 -19.37 -34.99
N ASP A 214 104.54 -20.63 -35.39
CA ASP A 214 103.88 -21.85 -34.91
C ASP A 214 103.80 -22.09 -33.38
N GLY A 215 102.59 -22.51 -32.95
CA GLY A 215 102.46 -23.75 -32.20
C GLY A 215 102.48 -23.71 -30.67
N LYS A 216 102.20 -22.58 -30.02
CA LYS A 216 101.98 -22.51 -28.56
C LYS A 216 100.81 -21.60 -28.22
N THR A 217 99.59 -22.09 -28.36
CA THR A 217 98.40 -21.37 -27.86
C THR A 217 98.27 -21.64 -26.35
N PRO A 218 98.50 -20.64 -25.47
CA PRO A 218 98.19 -20.79 -24.06
C PRO A 218 96.68 -20.96 -23.88
N ALA A 219 96.26 -21.94 -23.07
CA ALA A 219 94.86 -22.08 -22.69
C ALA A 219 94.59 -21.19 -21.48
N PHE A 220 93.67 -20.24 -21.62
CA PHE A 220 93.25 -19.36 -20.54
C PHE A 220 92.01 -19.93 -19.85
N SER A 221 91.98 -19.89 -18.53
CA SER A 221 90.81 -20.20 -17.71
C SER A 221 90.73 -19.26 -16.51
N ILE A 222 89.57 -19.17 -15.86
CA ILE A 222 89.41 -18.43 -14.60
C ILE A 222 89.46 -19.43 -13.45
N ASN A 223 90.29 -19.17 -12.44
CA ASN A 223 90.38 -20.02 -11.25
C ASN A 223 89.21 -19.75 -10.28
N SER A 224 89.07 -20.59 -9.26
CA SER A 224 88.02 -20.49 -8.24
C SER A 224 88.05 -19.21 -7.38
N ALA A 225 89.07 -18.37 -7.52
CA ALA A 225 89.18 -17.05 -6.90
C ALA A 225 88.90 -15.89 -7.89
N GLY A 226 88.50 -16.17 -9.14
CA GLY A 226 88.13 -15.16 -10.13
C GLY A 226 89.29 -14.58 -10.96
N HIS A 227 90.50 -15.15 -10.87
CA HIS A 227 91.66 -14.66 -11.64
C HIS A 227 91.85 -15.44 -12.95
N LEU A 228 92.15 -14.72 -14.04
CA LEU A 228 92.54 -15.30 -15.31
C LEU A 228 93.93 -15.95 -15.19
N ILE A 229 94.02 -17.24 -15.49
CA ILE A 229 95.27 -18.02 -15.49
C ILE A 229 95.53 -18.59 -16.88
N ALA A 230 96.80 -18.58 -17.28
CA ALA A 230 97.27 -19.21 -18.50
C ALA A 230 97.96 -20.54 -18.16
N THR A 231 97.40 -21.65 -18.65
CA THR A 231 97.97 -22.99 -18.52
C THR A 231 98.69 -23.39 -19.81
N SER A 232 99.96 -23.78 -19.68
CA SER A 232 100.73 -24.41 -20.76
C SER A 232 101.04 -25.86 -20.38
N ASN A 233 100.62 -26.79 -21.24
CA ASN A 233 100.67 -28.22 -20.96
C ASN A 233 102.08 -28.76 -21.28
N ASN A 234 102.98 -28.82 -20.30
CA ASN A 234 104.35 -29.31 -20.51
C ASN A 234 104.50 -30.74 -19.95
N LEU A 235 104.21 -31.74 -20.78
CA LEU A 235 104.51 -33.14 -20.52
C LEU A 235 105.84 -33.52 -21.21
N ARG A 236 106.96 -33.44 -20.46
CA ARG A 236 108.13 -34.31 -20.69
C ARG A 236 108.86 -34.55 -19.35
N ARG A 237 108.86 -35.82 -18.92
CA ARG A 237 109.44 -36.35 -17.67
C ARG A 237 110.97 -36.17 -17.60
N LYS A 238 111.48 -35.96 -16.37
CA LYS A 238 112.81 -36.36 -15.81
C LYS A 238 114.06 -35.88 -16.58
N ASN A 239 115.14 -35.36 -16.02
CA ASN A 239 115.75 -35.28 -14.69
C ASN A 239 116.86 -34.20 -14.80
N ARG A 240 117.00 -33.29 -13.84
CA ARG A 240 118.29 -33.09 -13.14
C ARG A 240 118.15 -32.09 -12.00
N TRP A 241 118.60 -32.55 -10.85
CA TRP A 241 118.77 -31.80 -9.61
C TRP A 241 119.86 -30.73 -9.75
N GLN A 242 119.60 -29.57 -9.16
CA GLN A 242 120.54 -28.66 -8.47
C GLN A 242 119.65 -27.51 -7.92
N GLN A 243 119.27 -27.47 -6.64
CA GLN A 243 120.03 -26.89 -5.51
C GLN A 243 121.04 -25.83 -6.01
N LEU A 244 120.95 -24.54 -5.63
CA LEU A 244 121.14 -24.10 -4.25
C LEU A 244 120.82 -22.58 -4.10
N ARG A 245 120.06 -22.27 -3.05
CA ARG A 245 120.03 -21.09 -2.13
C ARG A 245 120.56 -19.70 -2.56
N LEU A 246 119.67 -18.72 -2.35
CA LEU A 246 119.83 -17.50 -1.51
C LEU A 246 121.27 -16.97 -1.30
N THR A 247 121.56 -15.85 -1.95
CA THR A 247 121.70 -14.50 -1.33
C THR A 247 121.47 -13.46 -2.41
#